data_AF-A0A095APD6-F1
#
_entry.id   AF-A0A095APD6-F1
#
_cell.length_a   1.000
_cell.length_b   1.000
_cell.length_c   1.000
_cell.angle_alpha   90.00
_cell.angle_beta   90.00
_cell.angle_gamma   90.00
#
_symmetry.space_group_name_H-M   'P 1'
#
loop_
_entity.id
_entity.type
_entity.pdbx_description
1 polymer ?
#
loop_
_entity_poly.entity_id
_entity_poly.type
_entity_poly.pdbx_seq_one_letter_code
_entity_poly.pdbx_strand_id
1 'polypeptide(L)'
;MEYGYTVYPDEYFPSAQEEEEEEWDRQAYLDPMWEIQQKKTFTAWCNSYLRKVKCSIENIEEDFTDGLKLIQLLETLSEEPLPKPDRGKMRFHKLANVNKALEYIESKGVQLVSIGAEGIESFQ
;
A
#
# COMPACT_ATOMS: atom_id res chain seq x y z
N MET A 1 -23.52 -56.75 -15.91
CA MET A 1 -22.75 -55.78 -15.09
C MET A 1 -22.37 -54.65 -16.03
N GLU A 2 -23.16 -53.59 -16.01
CA GLU A 2 -22.96 -52.42 -16.87
C GLU A 2 -22.27 -51.36 -16.02
N TYR A 3 -21.03 -51.01 -16.36
CA TYR A 3 -20.29 -49.96 -15.68
C TYR A 3 -20.91 -48.61 -16.05
N GLY A 4 -21.71 -48.06 -15.13
CA GLY A 4 -22.26 -46.72 -15.28
C GLY A 4 -21.15 -45.69 -15.29
N TYR A 5 -21.05 -44.93 -16.38
CA TYR A 5 -20.29 -43.68 -16.41
C TYR A 5 -20.84 -42.77 -15.32
N THR A 6 -20.04 -42.48 -14.29
CA THR A 6 -20.33 -41.42 -13.33
C THR A 6 -20.25 -40.10 -14.10
N VAL A 7 -21.42 -39.53 -14.41
CA VAL A 7 -21.54 -38.14 -14.83
C VAL A 7 -21.06 -37.31 -13.64
N TYR A 8 -19.85 -36.76 -13.74
CA TYR A 8 -19.44 -35.69 -12.84
C TYR A 8 -20.44 -34.54 -13.07
N PRO A 9 -21.12 -34.03 -12.03
CA PRO A 9 -21.95 -32.85 -12.16
C PRO A 9 -21.08 -31.72 -12.73
N ASP A 10 -21.65 -30.93 -13.65
CA ASP A 10 -21.04 -29.81 -14.36
C ASP A 10 -19.81 -29.22 -13.65
N GLU A 11 -18.72 -29.06 -14.39
CA GLU A 11 -17.51 -28.36 -13.92
C GLU A 11 -17.95 -27.02 -13.31
N TYR A 12 -17.91 -26.96 -11.98
CA TYR A 12 -18.12 -25.72 -11.24
C TYR A 12 -16.94 -24.82 -11.59
N PHE A 13 -17.13 -24.00 -12.62
CA PHE A 13 -16.27 -22.85 -12.87
C PHE A 13 -16.76 -21.76 -11.94
N PRO A 14 -15.99 -21.43 -10.89
CA PRO A 14 -16.32 -20.28 -10.07
C PRO A 14 -16.40 -19.06 -10.98
N SER A 15 -17.40 -18.20 -10.75
CA SER A 15 -17.45 -16.94 -11.50
C SER A 15 -16.27 -16.05 -11.09
N ALA A 16 -15.82 -15.13 -11.96
CA ALA A 16 -14.74 -14.20 -11.60
C ALA A 16 -15.03 -13.40 -10.31
N GLN A 17 -16.31 -13.16 -10.00
CA GLN A 17 -16.73 -12.52 -8.75
C GLN A 17 -16.60 -13.45 -7.54
N GLU A 18 -16.89 -14.75 -7.71
CA GLU A 18 -16.68 -15.76 -6.66
C GLU A 18 -15.19 -16.02 -6.44
N GLU A 19 -14.37 -15.97 -7.49
CA GLU A 19 -12.90 -16.04 -7.37
C GLU A 19 -12.35 -14.84 -6.57
N GLU A 20 -12.83 -13.62 -6.86
CA GLU A 20 -12.49 -12.41 -6.11
C GLU A 20 -12.98 -12.45 -4.66
N GLU A 21 -14.20 -12.95 -4.41
CA GLU A 21 -14.75 -13.11 -3.04
C GLU A 21 -14.00 -14.19 -2.24
N GLU A 22 -13.66 -15.33 -2.84
CA GLU A 22 -12.84 -16.36 -2.18
C GLU A 22 -11.41 -15.87 -1.91
N GLU A 23 -10.82 -15.13 -2.84
CA GLU A 23 -9.50 -14.52 -2.65
C GLU A 23 -9.55 -13.48 -1.52
N TRP A 24 -10.62 -12.69 -1.47
CA TRP A 24 -10.89 -11.76 -0.38
C TRP A 24 -11.06 -12.47 0.96
N ASP A 25 -11.83 -13.57 1.02
CA ASP A 25 -12.01 -14.37 2.24
C ASP A 25 -10.71 -15.07 2.67
N ARG A 26 -9.90 -15.55 1.73
CA ARG A 26 -8.55 -16.08 1.99
C ARG A 26 -7.61 -15.00 2.53
N GLN A 27 -7.64 -13.80 1.97
CA GLN A 27 -6.81 -12.68 2.42
C GLN A 27 -7.27 -12.14 3.78
N ALA A 28 -8.58 -12.12 4.03
CA ALA A 28 -9.20 -11.81 5.32
C ALA A 28 -8.89 -12.85 6.42
N TYR A 29 -8.42 -14.04 6.04
CA TYR A 29 -7.97 -15.05 6.99
C TYR A 29 -6.57 -14.76 7.55
N LEU A 30 -5.75 -13.99 6.83
CA LEU A 30 -4.37 -13.65 7.22
C LEU A 30 -4.31 -12.32 7.97
N ASP A 31 -5.00 -11.31 7.44
CA ASP A 31 -5.06 -9.99 8.05
C ASP A 31 -6.41 -9.80 8.77
N PRO A 32 -6.42 -9.35 10.03
CA PRO A 32 -7.66 -8.97 10.70
C PRO A 32 -8.49 -7.97 9.86
N MET A 33 -9.80 -8.10 9.85
CA MET A 33 -10.71 -7.20 9.10
C MET A 33 -10.45 -5.69 9.37
N TRP A 34 -10.02 -5.34 10.58
CA TRP A 34 -9.68 -3.95 10.92
C TRP A 34 -8.48 -3.42 10.14
N GLU A 35 -7.50 -4.27 9.84
CA GLU A 35 -6.30 -3.93 9.08
C GLU A 35 -6.65 -3.71 7.62
N ILE A 36 -7.45 -4.60 7.04
CA ILE A 36 -7.97 -4.46 5.67
C ILE A 36 -8.74 -3.15 5.51
N GLN A 37 -9.63 -2.84 6.45
CA GLN A 37 -10.40 -1.60 6.43
C GLN A 37 -9.49 -0.37 6.54
N GLN A 38 -8.46 -0.45 7.39
CA GLN A 38 -7.48 0.61 7.56
C GLN A 38 -6.67 0.84 6.27
N LYS A 39 -6.13 -0.22 5.65
CA LYS A 39 -5.42 -0.17 4.36
C LYS A 39 -6.30 0.49 3.29
N LYS A 40 -7.54 0.04 3.13
CA LYS A 40 -8.50 0.60 2.16
C LYS A 40 -8.78 2.08 2.39
N THR A 41 -9.08 2.47 3.64
CA THR A 41 -9.39 3.85 3.98
C THR A 41 -8.19 4.78 3.76
N PHE A 42 -7.00 4.38 4.19
CA PHE A 42 -5.81 5.21 3.99
C PHE A 42 -5.39 5.28 2.52
N THR A 43 -5.47 4.20 1.76
CA THR A 43 -5.20 4.22 0.31
C THR A 43 -6.10 5.23 -0.41
N ALA A 44 -7.41 5.20 -0.14
CA ALA A 44 -8.36 6.16 -0.71
C ALA A 44 -8.07 7.60 -0.27
N TRP A 45 -7.74 7.80 1.00
CA TRP A 45 -7.40 9.11 1.54
C TRP A 45 -6.15 9.69 0.87
N CYS A 46 -5.05 8.93 0.78
CA CYS A 46 -3.83 9.33 0.07
C CYS A 46 -4.11 9.70 -1.39
N ASN A 47 -4.88 8.87 -2.11
CA ASN A 47 -5.24 9.12 -3.51
C ASN A 47 -6.08 10.38 -3.71
N SER A 48 -6.87 10.80 -2.71
CA SER A 48 -7.63 12.06 -2.78
C SER A 48 -6.74 13.30 -2.88
N TYR A 49 -5.51 13.23 -2.34
CA TYR A 49 -4.48 14.26 -2.46
C TYR A 49 -3.60 14.04 -3.69
N LEU A 50 -3.07 12.83 -3.88
CA LEU A 50 -2.11 12.52 -4.96
C LEU A 50 -2.68 12.75 -6.37
N ARG A 51 -4.00 12.63 -6.56
CA ARG A 51 -4.65 12.99 -7.84
C ARG A 51 -4.39 14.44 -8.29
N LYS A 52 -4.18 15.37 -7.35
CA LYS A 52 -3.88 16.79 -7.66
C LYS A 52 -2.56 16.94 -8.42
N VAL A 53 -1.63 15.98 -8.25
CA VAL A 53 -0.30 15.96 -8.84
C VAL A 53 -0.11 14.79 -9.82
N LYS A 54 -1.21 14.21 -10.31
CA LYS A 54 -1.23 13.09 -11.26
C LYS A 54 -0.46 11.85 -10.78
N CYS A 55 -0.52 11.58 -9.47
CA CYS A 55 0.07 10.41 -8.83
C CYS A 55 -1.04 9.56 -8.18
N SER A 56 -0.75 8.28 -7.93
CA SER A 56 -1.61 7.37 -7.19
C SER A 56 -0.79 6.26 -6.52
N ILE A 57 -1.41 5.65 -5.52
CA ILE A 57 -0.96 4.41 -4.88
C ILE A 57 -2.04 3.33 -5.01
N GLU A 58 -1.59 2.10 -5.08
CA GLU A 58 -2.40 0.88 -5.16
C GLU A 58 -2.16 0.05 -3.89
N ASN A 59 -0.89 -0.20 -3.56
CA ASN A 59 -0.49 -0.93 -2.35
C ASN A 59 0.23 0.01 -1.37
N ILE A 60 -0.46 0.38 -0.28
CA ILE A 60 0.08 1.29 0.73
C ILE A 60 1.35 0.79 1.41
N GLU A 61 1.54 -0.53 1.46
CA GLU A 61 2.70 -1.17 2.12
C GLU A 61 3.96 -1.09 1.25
N GLU A 62 3.80 -1.02 -0.07
CA GLU A 62 4.91 -1.04 -1.03
C GLU A 62 5.18 0.34 -1.63
N ASP A 63 4.13 1.09 -1.96
CA ASP A 63 4.21 2.30 -2.77
C ASP A 63 4.89 3.47 -2.06
N PHE A 64 5.03 3.42 -0.74
CA PHE A 64 5.72 4.44 0.05
C PHE A 64 7.15 4.06 0.43
N THR A 65 7.59 2.84 0.13
CA THR A 65 8.88 2.28 0.59
C THR A 65 10.10 3.03 0.05
N ASP A 66 10.01 3.65 -1.13
CA ASP A 66 11.09 4.44 -1.75
C ASP A 66 11.11 5.91 -1.32
N GLY A 67 10.11 6.34 -0.54
CA GLY A 67 9.93 7.69 -0.03
C GLY A 67 9.48 8.73 -1.07
N LEU A 68 9.39 8.40 -2.37
CA LEU A 68 9.06 9.37 -3.42
C LEU A 68 7.62 9.85 -3.32
N LYS A 69 6.68 8.89 -3.30
CA LYS A 69 5.25 9.20 -3.19
C LYS A 69 4.90 9.76 -1.80
N LEU A 70 5.67 9.39 -0.78
CA LEU A 70 5.50 9.89 0.59
C LEU A 70 5.83 11.39 0.68
N ILE A 71 6.98 11.81 0.12
CA ILE A 71 7.35 13.22 0.02
C ILE A 71 6.28 13.99 -0.76
N GLN A 72 5.86 13.47 -1.91
CA GLN A 72 4.86 14.12 -2.76
C GLN A 72 3.49 14.26 -2.08
N LEU A 73 3.09 13.26 -1.28
CA LEU A 73 1.89 13.33 -0.45
C LEU A 73 2.01 14.46 0.59
N LEU A 74 3.15 14.55 1.29
CA LEU A 74 3.39 15.59 2.30
C LEU A 74 3.40 17.01 1.69
N GLU A 75 4.01 17.20 0.52
CA GLU A 75 3.94 18.47 -0.22
C GLU A 75 2.49 18.86 -0.54
N THR A 76 1.70 17.88 -0.98
CA THR A 76 0.30 18.12 -1.36
C THR A 76 -0.62 18.35 -0.15
N LEU A 77 -0.31 17.76 1.00
CA LEU A 77 -1.03 17.94 2.26
C LEU A 77 -0.75 19.30 2.90
N SER A 78 0.51 19.72 2.87
CA SER A 78 0.99 20.92 3.53
C SER A 78 0.91 22.18 2.67
N GLU A 79 0.72 22.03 1.35
CA GLU A 79 0.74 23.10 0.36
C GLU A 79 2.06 23.89 0.33
N GLU A 80 3.16 23.27 0.76
CA GLU A 80 4.51 23.82 0.75
C GLU A 80 5.51 22.83 0.11
N PRO A 81 6.61 23.35 -0.48
CA PRO A 81 7.60 22.49 -1.12
C PRO A 81 8.47 21.77 -0.08
N LEU A 82 8.76 20.49 -0.33
CA LEU A 82 9.73 19.71 0.44
C LEU A 82 11.08 19.64 -0.30
N PRO A 83 12.16 19.24 0.38
CA PRO A 83 13.44 18.98 -0.26
C PRO A 83 13.30 17.98 -1.40
N LYS A 84 13.96 18.25 -2.54
CA LYS A 84 13.87 17.38 -3.72
C LYS A 84 14.29 15.94 -3.36
N PRO A 85 13.47 14.95 -3.74
CA PRO A 85 13.81 13.55 -3.50
C PRO A 85 14.98 13.12 -4.39
N ASP A 86 15.71 12.11 -3.92
CA ASP A 86 16.71 11.40 -4.70
C ASP A 86 16.03 10.31 -5.54
N ARG A 87 16.32 10.25 -6.84
CA ARG A 87 15.72 9.28 -7.76
C ARG A 87 16.61 8.07 -8.04
N GLY A 88 17.73 7.95 -7.33
CA GLY A 88 18.59 6.78 -7.43
C GLY A 88 17.88 5.51 -6.95
N LYS A 89 18.25 4.36 -7.51
CA LYS A 89 17.59 3.07 -7.26
C LYS A 89 18.16 2.29 -6.08
N MET A 90 19.32 2.71 -5.56
CA MET A 90 19.99 2.05 -4.44
C MET A 90 19.25 2.28 -3.12
N ARG A 91 19.39 1.33 -2.21
CA ARG A 91 18.81 1.33 -0.86
C ARG A 91 18.99 2.66 -0.13
N PHE A 92 20.21 3.20 -0.13
CA PHE A 92 20.50 4.44 0.61
C PHE A 92 19.72 5.66 0.07
N HIS A 93 19.34 5.68 -1.21
CA HIS A 93 18.51 6.75 -1.77
C HIS A 93 17.07 6.65 -1.26
N LYS A 94 16.51 5.43 -1.24
CA LYS A 94 15.18 5.16 -0.66
C LYS A 94 15.14 5.59 0.81
N LEU A 95 16.10 5.11 1.61
CA LEU A 95 16.22 5.45 3.02
C LEU A 95 16.36 6.96 3.24
N ALA A 96 17.19 7.63 2.43
CA ALA A 96 17.35 9.08 2.51
C ALA A 96 16.04 9.84 2.20
N ASN A 97 15.23 9.37 1.25
CA ASN A 97 13.94 9.99 0.96
C ASN A 97 12.94 9.79 2.09
N VAL A 98 12.86 8.58 2.64
CA VAL A 98 11.98 8.31 3.78
C VAL A 98 12.41 9.15 4.99
N ASN A 99 13.71 9.25 5.29
CA ASN A 99 14.21 10.11 6.37
C ASN A 99 13.83 11.58 6.16
N LYS A 100 13.97 12.14 4.95
CA LYS A 100 13.52 13.51 4.66
C LYS A 100 12.03 13.71 4.96
N ALA A 101 11.19 12.73 4.63
CA ALA A 101 9.77 12.78 4.92
C ALA A 101 9.48 12.72 6.43
N LEU A 102 10.19 11.88 7.18
CA LEU A 102 10.04 11.77 8.64
C LEU A 102 10.52 13.03 9.35
N GLU A 103 11.69 13.56 8.99
CA GLU A 103 12.23 14.83 9.51
C GLU A 103 11.25 15.99 9.26
N TYR A 104 10.63 16.00 8.09
CA TYR A 104 9.60 16.98 7.77
C TYR A 104 8.39 16.88 8.72
N ILE A 105 7.89 15.67 8.96
CA ILE A 105 6.76 15.42 9.88
C ILE A 105 7.12 15.89 11.30
N GLU A 106 8.32 15.59 11.77
CA GLU A 106 8.82 16.05 13.08
C GLU A 106 8.92 17.57 13.15
N SER A 107 9.36 18.23 12.06
CA SER A 107 9.43 19.70 11.98
C SER A 107 8.08 20.39 12.13
N LYS A 108 6.97 19.68 11.84
CA LYS A 108 5.59 20.14 12.06
C LYS A 108 5.06 19.90 13.47
N GLY A 109 5.89 19.38 14.38
CA GLY A 109 5.56 19.15 15.78
C GLY A 109 4.92 17.79 16.08
N VAL A 110 4.98 16.85 15.13
CA VAL A 110 4.51 15.48 15.33
C VAL A 110 5.63 14.64 15.94
N GLN A 111 5.37 13.97 17.07
CA GLN A 111 6.33 13.05 17.67
C GLN A 111 6.19 11.65 17.08
N LEU A 112 7.24 11.18 16.40
CA LEU A 112 7.29 9.83 15.84
C LEU A 112 7.73 8.84 16.94
N VAL A 113 6.80 8.04 17.45
CA VAL A 113 7.09 6.96 18.40
C VAL A 113 6.93 5.63 17.67
N SER A 114 8.00 4.82 17.67
CA SER A 114 8.05 3.53 16.98
C SER A 114 7.89 3.58 15.45
N ILE A 115 8.18 4.74 14.83
CA ILE A 115 8.20 4.91 13.37
C ILE A 115 9.61 5.32 12.98
N GLY A 116 10.25 4.53 12.11
CA GLY A 116 11.59 4.82 11.59
C GLY A 116 11.68 4.41 10.13
N ALA A 117 12.59 5.03 9.39
CA ALA A 117 12.72 4.80 7.95
C ALA A 117 13.07 3.34 7.61
N GLU A 118 13.81 2.66 8.49
CA GLU A 118 14.10 1.24 8.33
C GLU A 118 12.84 0.38 8.38
N GLY A 119 11.87 0.71 9.25
CA GLY A 119 10.60 0.00 9.37
C GLY A 119 9.66 0.22 8.17
N ILE A 120 9.85 1.29 7.40
CA ILE A 120 9.11 1.58 6.16
C ILE A 120 9.75 0.87 4.96
N GLU A 121 11.07 0.63 4.98
CA GLU A 121 11.79 -0.05 3.90
C GLU A 121 11.74 -1.59 4.02
N SER A 122 11.47 -2.14 5.21
CA SER A 122 11.78 -3.53 5.58
C SER A 122 10.78 -4.63 5.17
N PHE A 123 10.05 -4.51 4.06
CA PHE A 123 9.15 -5.57 3.57
C PHE A 123 9.57 -6.21 2.24
N GLN A 124 10.83 -6.06 1.81
CA GLN A 124 11.40 -6.77 0.65
C GLN A 124 12.52 -7.73 1.03
#